data_AF-A0A3R7YH02-F1
#
_entry.id   AF-A0A3R7YH02-F1
#
_cell.length_a   1.000
_cell.length_b   1.000
_cell.length_c   1.000
_cell.angle_alpha   90.00
_cell.angle_beta   90.00
_cell.angle_gamma   90.00
#
_symmetry.space_group_name_H-M   'P 1'
#
loop_
_entity.id
_entity.type
_entity.pdbx_description
1 polymer ?
#
loop_
_entity_poly.entity_id
_entity_poly.type
_entity_poly.pdbx_seq_one_letter_code
_entity_poly.pdbx_strand_id
1 'polypeptide(L)'
;MGGQGAKEIIPFKDDLLAFMRGRRNEERYVRVFHLMQWVKQYQKAWLVQYLASKKSEAVAFNSFRSLLLRFAERHRFRHRPPCISKVTQRVLDEVWLGYAASFWSKYDRSQLLNVDKTAVYFDMPPGKTLAEIGKSSKVANGEKHSDRLTAVLTIRADVLSNRCLRTRLVGVSRSMLV
;
A
#
# COMPACT_ATOMS: atom_id res chain seq x y z
N MET A 1 15.08 16.16 -22.85
CA MET A 1 15.91 14.93 -22.96
C MET A 1 14.99 13.74 -23.22
N GLY A 2 14.96 13.28 -24.47
CA GLY A 2 14.07 12.21 -24.92
C GLY A 2 14.58 10.83 -24.49
N GLY A 3 13.83 10.15 -23.63
CA GLY A 3 14.03 8.74 -23.36
C GLY A 3 13.51 7.93 -24.54
N GLN A 4 14.40 7.40 -25.37
CA GLN A 4 14.04 6.34 -26.31
C GLN A 4 13.41 5.20 -25.51
N GLY A 5 12.13 4.92 -25.77
CA GLY A 5 11.41 3.84 -25.12
C GLY A 5 12.16 2.53 -25.33
N ALA A 6 12.72 1.97 -24.26
CA ALA A 6 13.47 0.73 -24.34
C ALA A 6 12.58 -0.37 -24.92
N LYS A 7 12.96 -0.92 -26.09
CA LYS A 7 12.25 -2.01 -26.77
C LYS A 7 11.89 -3.10 -25.75
N GLU A 8 10.63 -3.51 -25.76
CA GLU A 8 10.12 -4.48 -24.82
C GLU A 8 10.55 -5.88 -25.26
N ILE A 9 11.46 -6.49 -24.49
CA ILE A 9 12.07 -7.80 -24.79
C ILE A 9 11.08 -8.96 -24.60
N ILE A 10 9.99 -8.73 -23.85
CA ILE A 10 9.01 -9.75 -23.49
C ILE A 10 7.93 -9.81 -24.58
N PRO A 11 7.86 -10.89 -25.39
CA PRO A 11 6.91 -10.97 -26.50
C PRO A 11 5.45 -11.17 -26.04
N PHE A 12 5.25 -11.72 -24.84
CA PHE A 12 3.95 -11.99 -24.22
C PHE A 12 3.55 -10.93 -23.18
N LYS A 13 3.91 -9.66 -23.43
CA LYS A 13 3.70 -8.57 -22.46
C LYS A 13 2.24 -8.44 -22.01
N ASP A 14 1.29 -8.58 -22.94
CA ASP A 14 -0.12 -8.29 -22.67
C ASP A 14 -0.72 -9.37 -21.78
N ASP A 15 -0.37 -10.63 -22.02
CA ASP A 15 -0.76 -11.76 -21.17
C ASP A 15 -0.16 -11.66 -19.76
N LEU A 16 1.11 -11.27 -19.67
CA LEU A 16 1.76 -11.08 -18.37
C LEU A 16 1.12 -9.92 -17.59
N LEU A 17 0.73 -8.84 -18.27
CA LEU A 17 -0.02 -7.75 -17.66
C LEU A 17 -1.42 -8.16 -17.23
N ALA A 18 -2.13 -8.92 -18.06
CA ALA A 18 -3.45 -9.46 -17.73
C ALA A 18 -3.36 -10.33 -16.46
N PHE A 19 -2.37 -11.21 -16.38
CA PHE A 19 -2.09 -12.00 -15.17
C PHE A 19 -1.82 -11.11 -13.93
N MET A 20 -0.95 -10.12 -14.06
CA MET A 20 -0.62 -9.22 -12.94
C MET A 20 -1.85 -8.44 -12.46
N ARG A 21 -2.67 -7.93 -13.39
CA ARG A 21 -3.91 -7.21 -13.07
C ARG A 21 -4.95 -8.13 -12.45
N GLY A 22 -5.17 -9.32 -13.01
CA GLY A 22 -6.11 -10.32 -12.48
C GLY A 22 -5.81 -10.66 -11.02
N ARG A 23 -4.54 -10.93 -10.69
CA ARG A 23 -4.14 -11.18 -9.30
C ARG A 23 -4.42 -9.99 -8.38
N ARG A 24 -4.26 -8.75 -8.85
CA ARG A 24 -4.55 -7.56 -8.05
C ARG A 24 -6.05 -7.35 -7.87
N ASN A 25 -6.85 -7.66 -8.87
CA ASN A 25 -8.32 -7.62 -8.80
C ASN A 25 -8.85 -8.66 -7.80
N GLU A 26 -8.16 -9.80 -7.67
CA GLU A 26 -8.41 -10.80 -6.62
C GLU A 26 -7.78 -10.44 -5.26
N GLU A 27 -7.22 -9.24 -5.09
CA GLU A 27 -6.52 -8.78 -3.87
C GLU A 27 -5.30 -9.61 -3.46
N ARG A 28 -4.72 -10.35 -4.42
CA ARG A 28 -3.56 -11.22 -4.17
C ARG A 28 -2.24 -10.47 -4.34
N TYR A 29 -1.22 -11.02 -3.70
CA TYR A 29 0.15 -10.57 -3.89
C TYR A 29 0.61 -10.77 -5.34
N VAL A 30 1.27 -9.76 -5.88
CA VAL A 30 2.07 -9.83 -7.11
C VAL A 30 3.51 -9.53 -6.72
N ARG A 31 4.41 -10.49 -6.99
CA ARG A 31 5.83 -10.46 -6.64
C ARG A 31 6.58 -11.01 -7.84
N VAL A 32 7.86 -10.67 -8.00
CA VAL A 32 8.68 -11.20 -9.11
C VAL A 32 8.62 -12.73 -9.19
N PHE A 33 8.55 -13.41 -8.04
CA PHE A 33 8.34 -14.86 -7.94
C PHE A 33 7.10 -15.34 -8.70
N HIS A 34 5.96 -14.65 -8.57
CA HIS A 34 4.73 -15.01 -9.27
C HIS A 34 4.88 -14.84 -10.79
N LEU A 35 5.58 -13.79 -11.24
CA LEU A 35 5.88 -13.60 -12.65
C LEU A 35 6.81 -14.71 -13.17
N MET A 36 7.84 -15.07 -12.40
CA MET A 36 8.75 -16.16 -12.76
C MET A 36 8.03 -17.50 -12.91
N GLN A 37 7.11 -17.83 -11.98
CA GLN A 37 6.28 -19.03 -12.06
C GLN A 37 5.36 -19.00 -13.28
N TRP A 38 4.71 -17.87 -13.54
CA TRP A 38 3.84 -17.71 -14.70
C TRP A 38 4.60 -17.92 -16.01
N VAL A 39 5.76 -17.28 -16.17
CA VAL A 39 6.62 -17.46 -17.36
C VAL A 39 7.11 -18.91 -17.49
N LYS A 40 7.50 -19.55 -16.38
CA LYS A 40 7.90 -20.96 -16.37
C LYS A 40 6.77 -21.88 -16.84
N GLN A 41 5.54 -21.57 -16.47
CA GLN A 41 4.36 -22.40 -16.78
C GLN A 41 3.86 -22.20 -18.22
N TYR A 42 3.72 -20.95 -18.67
CA TYR A 42 3.05 -20.63 -19.93
C TYR A 42 4.01 -20.26 -21.07
N GLN A 43 5.26 -19.91 -20.75
CA GLN A 43 6.24 -19.38 -21.71
C GLN A 43 7.59 -20.11 -21.59
N LYS A 44 7.54 -21.42 -21.33
CA LYS A 44 8.71 -22.26 -21.06
C LYS A 44 9.72 -22.25 -22.21
N ALA A 45 9.26 -22.36 -23.46
CA ALA A 45 10.14 -22.38 -24.63
C ALA A 45 10.96 -21.08 -24.74
N TRP A 46 10.29 -19.94 -24.59
CA TRP A 46 10.95 -18.63 -24.56
C TRP A 46 11.89 -18.50 -23.35
N LEU A 47 11.50 -18.96 -22.17
CA LEU A 47 12.34 -18.93 -20.98
C LEU A 47 13.64 -19.71 -21.17
N VAL A 48 13.56 -20.92 -21.73
CA VAL A 48 14.74 -21.76 -22.02
C VAL A 48 15.68 -21.06 -22.99
N GLN A 49 15.16 -20.52 -24.10
CA GLN A 49 15.96 -19.76 -25.06
C GLN A 49 16.59 -18.51 -24.43
N TYR A 50 15.83 -17.78 -23.63
CA TYR A 50 16.32 -16.58 -22.94
C TYR A 50 17.46 -16.92 -21.97
N LEU A 51 17.34 -17.99 -21.18
CA LEU A 51 18.36 -18.39 -20.22
C LEU A 51 19.61 -18.94 -20.94
N ALA A 52 19.44 -19.69 -22.04
CA ALA A 52 20.55 -20.18 -22.85
C ALA A 52 21.37 -19.05 -23.49
N SER A 53 20.80 -17.86 -23.72
CA SER A 53 21.55 -16.70 -24.23
C SER A 53 22.54 -16.08 -23.23
N LYS A 54 22.66 -16.62 -22.02
CA LYS A 54 23.41 -16.01 -20.92
C LYS A 54 24.70 -16.78 -20.62
N LYS A 55 25.72 -16.05 -20.18
CA LYS A 55 27.08 -16.57 -19.98
C LYS A 55 27.18 -17.66 -18.91
N SER A 56 26.32 -17.62 -17.89
CA SER A 56 26.28 -18.62 -16.81
C SER A 56 24.89 -18.68 -16.21
N GLU A 57 24.57 -19.76 -15.50
CA GLU A 57 23.27 -19.96 -14.87
C GLU A 57 22.94 -18.88 -13.82
N ALA A 58 23.94 -18.49 -12.99
CA ALA A 58 23.79 -17.43 -12.01
C ALA A 58 23.46 -16.08 -12.67
N VAL A 59 24.15 -15.75 -13.77
CA VAL A 59 23.86 -14.55 -14.56
C VAL A 59 22.49 -14.67 -15.23
N ALA A 60 22.12 -15.86 -15.69
CA ALA A 60 20.85 -16.11 -16.33
C ALA A 60 19.68 -15.82 -15.39
N PHE A 61 19.70 -16.41 -14.21
CA PHE A 61 18.69 -16.20 -13.17
C PHE A 61 18.57 -14.73 -12.77
N ASN A 62 19.70 -14.07 -12.45
CA ASN A 62 19.71 -12.66 -12.05
C ASN A 62 19.22 -11.76 -13.18
N SER A 63 19.63 -12.01 -14.42
CA SER A 63 19.17 -11.24 -15.58
C SER A 63 17.67 -11.41 -15.82
N PHE A 64 17.12 -12.60 -15.61
CA PHE A 64 15.70 -12.89 -15.76
C PHE A 64 14.88 -12.20 -14.67
N ARG A 65 15.30 -12.31 -13.40
CA ARG A 65 14.69 -11.59 -12.28
C ARG A 65 14.68 -10.08 -12.53
N SER A 66 15.80 -9.51 -12.94
CA SER A 66 15.92 -8.07 -13.22
C SER A 66 15.11 -7.63 -14.44
N LEU A 67 14.94 -8.50 -15.44
CA LEU A 67 14.04 -8.23 -16.57
C LEU A 67 12.59 -8.09 -16.10
N LEU A 68 12.11 -9.00 -15.27
CA LEU A 68 10.74 -8.98 -14.75
C LEU A 68 10.47 -7.81 -13.79
N LEU A 69 11.45 -7.43 -12.97
CA LEU A 69 11.35 -6.24 -12.11
C LEU A 69 11.23 -4.96 -12.93
N ARG A 70 12.09 -4.78 -13.95
CA ARG A 70 12.03 -3.63 -14.85
C ARG A 70 10.75 -3.60 -15.68
N PHE A 71 10.24 -4.77 -16.08
CA PHE A 71 8.94 -4.89 -16.73
C PHE A 71 7.83 -4.37 -15.83
N ALA A 72 7.77 -4.84 -14.57
CA ALA A 72 6.77 -4.39 -13.60
C ALA A 72 6.83 -2.87 -13.38
N GLU A 73 8.04 -2.31 -13.19
CA GLU A 73 8.26 -0.89 -12.99
C GLU A 73 7.81 -0.05 -14.21
N ARG A 74 8.16 -0.48 -15.42
CA ARG A 74 7.76 0.16 -16.68
C ARG A 74 6.25 0.24 -16.82
N HIS A 75 5.54 -0.79 -16.38
CA HIS A 75 4.08 -0.86 -16.37
C HIS A 75 3.44 -0.33 -15.10
N ARG A 76 4.16 0.53 -14.36
CA ARG A 76 3.67 1.29 -13.19
C ARG A 76 3.31 0.41 -11.98
N PHE A 77 3.76 -0.84 -11.91
CA PHE A 77 3.70 -1.62 -10.69
C PHE A 77 4.84 -1.22 -9.76
N ARG A 78 4.48 -0.76 -8.56
CA ARG A 78 5.44 -0.34 -7.52
C ARG A 78 5.25 -1.18 -6.27
N HIS A 79 6.33 -1.38 -5.52
CA HIS A 79 6.23 -1.96 -4.18
C HIS A 79 5.43 -1.03 -3.27
N ARG A 80 4.47 -1.59 -2.54
CA ARG A 80 3.68 -0.88 -1.54
C ARG A 80 3.56 -1.75 -0.28
N PRO A 81 3.52 -1.15 0.92
CA PRO A 81 3.13 -1.87 2.13
C PRO A 81 1.74 -2.49 1.92
N PRO A 82 1.53 -3.78 2.25
CA PRO A 82 0.20 -4.38 2.18
C PRO A 82 -0.72 -3.69 3.19
N CYS A 83 -1.92 -3.32 2.75
CA CYS A 83 -3.02 -2.96 3.64
C CYS A 83 -3.87 -4.21 3.83
N ILE A 84 -3.94 -4.71 5.07
CA ILE A 84 -4.72 -5.90 5.38
C ILE A 84 -6.13 -5.43 5.76
N SER A 85 -7.09 -5.68 4.89
CA SER A 85 -8.50 -5.47 5.19
C SER A 85 -9.12 -6.75 5.73
N LYS A 86 -10.12 -6.63 6.63
CA LYS A 86 -10.93 -7.75 7.10
C LYS A 86 -11.96 -8.22 6.06
N VAL A 87 -12.27 -7.35 5.10
CA VAL A 87 -13.32 -7.53 4.10
C VAL A 87 -12.74 -7.17 2.74
N THR A 88 -13.12 -7.87 1.68
CA THR A 88 -12.64 -7.56 0.33
C THR A 88 -13.10 -6.17 -0.11
N GLN A 89 -12.31 -5.51 -0.94
CA GLN A 89 -12.62 -4.25 -1.59
C GLN A 89 -13.96 -4.33 -2.31
N ARG A 90 -14.26 -5.44 -3.00
CA ARG A 90 -15.55 -5.61 -3.67
C ARG A 90 -16.74 -5.51 -2.71
N VAL A 91 -16.67 -6.21 -1.58
CA VAL A 91 -17.73 -6.17 -0.57
C VAL A 91 -17.79 -4.80 0.10
N LEU A 92 -16.64 -4.16 0.34
CA LEU A 92 -16.59 -2.78 0.84
C LEU A 92 -17.26 -1.82 -0.12
N ASP A 93 -16.95 -1.88 -1.42
CA ASP A 93 -17.51 -0.99 -2.43
C ASP A 93 -19.03 -1.20 -2.58
N GLU A 94 -19.50 -2.46 -2.58
CA GLU A 94 -20.93 -2.80 -2.63
C GLU A 94 -21.69 -2.24 -1.41
N VAL A 95 -21.18 -2.50 -0.19
CA VAL A 95 -21.79 -2.00 1.05
C VAL A 95 -21.71 -0.47 1.09
N TRP A 96 -20.57 0.10 0.70
CA TRP A 96 -20.33 1.53 0.76
C TRP A 96 -21.20 2.30 -0.22
N LEU A 97 -21.45 1.80 -1.43
CA LEU A 97 -22.30 2.51 -2.39
C LEU A 97 -23.75 2.62 -1.89
N GLY A 98 -24.32 1.51 -1.40
CA GLY A 98 -25.67 1.48 -0.85
C GLY A 98 -25.79 2.27 0.45
N TYR A 99 -24.78 2.15 1.31
CA TYR A 99 -24.69 2.94 2.54
C TYR A 99 -24.58 4.43 2.22
N ALA A 100 -23.67 4.84 1.33
CA ALA A 100 -23.48 6.24 0.96
C ALA A 100 -24.75 6.83 0.35
N ALA A 101 -25.41 6.12 -0.58
CA ALA A 101 -26.67 6.58 -1.16
C ALA A 101 -27.75 6.80 -0.10
N SER A 102 -27.93 5.82 0.80
CA SER A 102 -28.94 5.92 1.86
C SER A 102 -28.58 6.92 2.97
N PHE A 103 -27.29 7.12 3.22
CA PHE A 103 -26.77 8.09 4.18
C PHE A 103 -26.99 9.51 3.66
N TRP A 104 -26.59 9.79 2.42
CA TRP A 104 -26.74 11.12 1.82
C TRP A 104 -28.19 11.48 1.46
N SER A 105 -29.09 10.50 1.31
CA SER A 105 -30.52 10.78 1.15
C SER A 105 -31.21 11.16 2.47
N LYS A 106 -30.64 10.74 3.61
CA LYS A 106 -31.26 10.91 4.93
C LYS A 106 -30.74 12.12 5.71
N TYR A 107 -29.47 12.46 5.53
CA TYR A 107 -28.80 13.49 6.32
C TYR A 107 -28.33 14.64 5.44
N ASP A 108 -28.69 15.86 5.84
CA ASP A 108 -28.16 17.05 5.20
C ASP A 108 -26.69 17.30 5.64
N ARG A 109 -25.88 17.79 4.71
CA ARG A 109 -24.45 18.05 4.95
C ARG A 109 -24.22 19.01 6.10
N SER A 110 -25.11 19.98 6.31
CA SER A 110 -24.97 20.97 7.38
C SER A 110 -25.12 20.37 8.78
N GLN A 111 -25.68 19.16 8.90
CA GLN A 111 -25.94 18.48 10.18
C GLN A 111 -24.87 17.43 10.52
N LEU A 112 -23.94 17.16 9.60
CA LEU A 112 -22.92 16.14 9.80
C LEU A 112 -21.74 16.68 10.61
N LEU A 113 -21.39 15.93 11.64
CA LEU A 113 -20.19 16.12 12.45
C LEU A 113 -19.23 14.97 12.14
N ASN A 114 -18.06 15.27 11.56
CA ASN A 114 -17.01 14.29 11.43
C ASN A 114 -16.25 14.20 12.76
N VAL A 115 -16.23 13.02 13.36
CA VAL A 115 -15.50 12.75 14.61
C VAL A 115 -14.41 11.74 14.30
N ASP A 116 -13.16 12.11 14.53
CA ASP A 116 -12.02 11.19 14.41
C ASP A 116 -11.22 11.09 15.71
N LYS A 117 -10.67 9.91 15.96
CA LYS A 117 -9.82 9.60 17.11
C LYS A 117 -8.42 9.28 16.61
N THR A 118 -7.49 10.21 16.83
CA THR A 118 -6.08 10.04 16.45
C THR A 118 -5.21 9.86 17.70
N ALA A 119 -4.30 8.89 17.65
CA ALA A 119 -3.27 8.71 18.67
C ALA A 119 -2.15 9.73 18.46
N VAL A 120 -1.84 10.49 19.50
CA VAL A 120 -0.73 11.43 19.56
C VAL A 120 0.36 10.80 20.43
N TYR A 121 1.50 10.51 19.83
CA TYR A 121 2.66 9.94 20.52
C TYR A 121 3.54 11.08 21.02
N PHE A 122 3.94 11.05 22.29
CA PHE A 122 4.72 12.14 22.90
C PHE A 122 6.07 12.33 22.22
N ASP A 123 6.86 11.26 22.10
CA ASP A 123 8.27 11.37 21.70
C ASP A 123 8.67 10.47 20.53
N MET A 124 7.97 9.36 20.27
CA MET A 124 8.41 8.40 19.27
C MET A 124 7.25 7.60 18.67
N PRO A 125 7.01 7.64 17.35
CA PRO A 125 5.98 6.80 16.73
C PRO A 125 6.35 5.32 16.89
N PRO A 126 5.35 4.44 17.09
CA PRO A 126 5.56 3.04 17.41
C PRO A 126 6.41 2.35 16.33
N GLY A 127 7.44 1.62 16.77
CA GLY A 127 8.33 0.88 15.89
C GLY A 127 9.57 1.65 15.40
N LYS A 128 9.87 2.82 15.96
CA LYS A 128 11.16 3.51 15.75
C LYS A 128 11.99 3.47 17.04
N THR A 129 13.31 3.46 16.90
CA THR A 129 14.29 3.58 17.99
C THR A 129 15.42 4.47 17.47
N LEU A 130 15.89 5.42 18.28
CA LEU A 130 17.07 6.21 17.95
C LEU A 130 18.32 5.39 18.28
N ALA A 131 19.22 5.27 17.31
CA ALA A 131 20.53 4.66 17.49
C ALA A 131 21.58 5.51 16.78
N GLU A 132 22.75 5.63 17.39
CA GLU A 132 23.90 6.34 16.81
C GLU A 132 24.33 5.72 15.47
N ILE A 133 24.77 6.56 14.52
CA ILE A 133 25.18 6.11 13.18
C ILE A 133 26.34 5.11 13.33
N GLY A 134 26.14 3.88 12.85
CA GLY A 134 27.12 2.79 12.92
C GLY A 134 27.00 1.90 14.17
N LYS A 135 26.04 2.13 15.06
CA LYS A 135 25.78 1.29 16.25
C LYS A 135 24.56 0.39 16.08
N SER A 136 24.45 -0.61 16.94
CA SER A 136 23.35 -1.58 16.97
C SER A 136 22.04 -0.91 17.43
N SER A 137 20.95 -1.13 16.69
CA SER A 137 19.60 -0.68 17.05
C SER A 137 18.73 -1.81 17.61
N LYS A 138 19.34 -2.86 18.17
CA LYS A 138 18.64 -4.03 18.73
C LYS A 138 17.96 -3.65 20.05
N VAL A 139 16.67 -3.95 20.16
CA VAL A 139 15.85 -3.77 21.36
C VAL A 139 15.27 -5.11 21.79
N ALA A 140 15.18 -5.34 23.10
CA ALA A 140 14.54 -6.53 23.66
C ALA A 140 13.03 -6.50 23.41
N ASN A 141 12.40 -7.68 23.27
CA ASN A 141 10.95 -7.76 23.10
C ASN A 141 10.25 -7.38 24.40
N GLY A 142 9.68 -6.18 24.46
CA GLY A 142 8.84 -5.73 25.59
C GLY A 142 8.43 -4.27 25.46
N GLU A 143 9.30 -3.42 24.92
CA GLU A 143 9.15 -1.97 24.98
C GLU A 143 8.75 -1.37 23.63
N LYS A 144 7.59 -1.77 23.11
CA LYS A 144 7.07 -1.32 21.79
C LYS A 144 6.15 -0.09 21.85
N HIS A 145 5.85 0.42 23.03
CA HIS A 145 4.71 1.30 23.26
C HIS A 145 5.19 2.53 24.03
N SER A 146 5.34 3.67 23.35
CA SER A 146 5.43 4.94 24.06
C SER A 146 4.07 5.26 24.69
N ASP A 147 4.06 6.05 25.75
CA ASP A 147 2.85 6.73 26.20
C ASP A 147 2.19 7.41 24.98
N ARG A 148 0.87 7.23 24.84
CA ARG A 148 0.08 7.88 23.79
C ARG A 148 -1.08 8.63 24.43
N LEU A 149 -1.22 9.88 24.05
CA LEU A 149 -2.48 10.59 24.24
C LEU A 149 -3.41 10.20 23.13
N THR A 150 -4.70 10.11 23.47
CA THR A 150 -5.69 10.06 22.41
C THR A 150 -6.38 11.41 22.32
N ALA A 151 -6.33 12.01 21.13
CA ALA A 151 -7.12 13.17 20.79
C ALA A 151 -8.37 12.71 20.02
N VAL A 152 -9.54 13.22 20.43
CA VAL A 152 -10.78 13.12 19.65
C VAL A 152 -11.10 14.51 19.10
N LEU A 153 -11.22 14.61 17.78
CA LEU A 153 -11.54 15.86 17.10
C LEU A 153 -12.88 15.74 16.39
N THR A 154 -13.77 16.70 16.66
CA THR A 154 -15.04 16.86 15.96
C THR A 154 -15.01 18.10 15.08
N ILE A 155 -15.31 17.94 13.78
CA ILE A 155 -15.36 19.02 12.79
C ILE A 155 -16.75 19.06 12.14
N ARG A 156 -17.29 20.27 11.97
CA ARG A 156 -18.52 20.56 11.22
C ARG A 156 -18.20 21.45 10.02
N ALA A 157 -18.90 21.24 8.92
CA ALA A 157 -18.90 22.20 7.81
C ALA A 157 -19.96 23.29 8.06
N ASP A 158 -19.53 24.46 8.54
CA ASP A 158 -20.41 25.62 8.71
C ASP A 158 -20.43 26.44 7.41
N VAL A 159 -21.62 26.69 6.84
CA VAL A 159 -21.79 27.40 5.54
C VAL A 159 -21.85 28.93 5.68
N LEU A 160 -21.41 29.50 6.81
CA LEU A 160 -21.47 30.95 7.03
C LEU A 160 -20.13 31.61 6.69
N SER A 161 -20.11 32.26 5.52
CA SER A 161 -19.22 33.37 5.11
C SER A 161 -17.89 33.52 5.88
N ASN A 162 -16.79 33.11 5.22
CA ASN A 162 -15.44 33.63 5.41
C ASN A 162 -14.79 33.63 6.81
N ARG A 163 -15.27 32.88 7.82
CA ARG A 163 -14.48 32.68 9.04
C ARG A 163 -14.61 31.29 9.66
N CYS A 164 -13.48 30.57 9.59
CA CYS A 164 -12.94 29.68 10.62
C CYS A 164 -13.68 28.35 10.90
N LEU A 165 -13.01 27.24 10.63
CA LEU A 165 -13.33 25.91 11.15
C LEU A 165 -13.47 26.00 12.68
N ARG A 166 -14.65 25.73 13.23
CA ARG A 166 -14.84 25.67 14.68
C ARG A 166 -14.38 24.31 15.19
N THR A 167 -13.08 24.18 15.44
CA THR A 167 -12.50 23.00 16.09
C THR A 167 -12.85 23.01 17.57
N ARG A 168 -13.61 22.02 18.05
CA ARG A 168 -13.80 21.78 19.48
C ARG A 168 -13.09 20.49 19.84
N LEU A 169 -12.03 20.60 20.65
CA LEU A 169 -11.33 19.46 21.23
C LEU A 169 -12.16 19.04 22.46
N VAL A 170 -12.85 17.91 22.38
CA VAL A 170 -13.87 17.54 23.39
C VAL A 170 -13.29 16.66 24.52
N GLY A 171 -12.04 16.23 24.42
CA GLY A 171 -11.37 15.56 25.52
C GLY A 171 -9.98 15.04 25.20
N VAL A 172 -9.08 15.14 26.18
CA VAL A 172 -7.77 14.48 26.21
C VAL A 172 -7.85 13.45 27.34
N SER A 173 -7.73 12.17 27.02
CA SER A 173 -7.68 11.11 28.02
C SER A 173 -6.33 10.42 27.95
N ARG A 174 -5.67 10.29 29.11
CA ARG A 174 -4.43 9.54 29.27
C ARG A 174 -4.80 8.09 29.55
N SER A 175 -4.52 7.18 28.61
CA SER A 175 -4.61 5.75 28.89
C SER A 175 -3.24 5.26 29.30
N MET A 176 -3.04 5.14 30.62
CA MET A 176 -1.93 4.37 31.18
C MET A 176 -2.29 2.90 30.97
N LEU A 177 -1.59 2.21 30.07
CA LEU A 177 -1.70 0.76 29.95
C LEU A 177 -1.11 0.17 31.24
N VAL A 178 -1.94 -0.48 32.05
CA VAL A 178 -1.49 -1.41 33.10
C VAL A 178 -1.18 -2.75 32.46
#